data_AF-A0A2W6CQT0-F1
#
_entry.id   AF-A0A2W6CQT0-F1
#
_cell.length_a   1.000
_cell.length_b   1.000
_cell.length_c   1.000
_cell.angle_alpha   90.00
_cell.angle_beta   90.00
_cell.angle_gamma   90.00
#
_symmetry.space_group_name_H-M   'P 1'
#
loop_
_entity.id
_entity.type
_entity.pdbx_description
1 polymer ?
#
loop_
_entity_poly.entity_id
_entity_poly.type
_entity_poly.pdbx_seq_one_letter_code
_entity_poly.pdbx_strand_id
1 'polypeptide(L)'
;MTAGEVPDSDGPDFDGVAPQGVLAGPGTITVIAGLTFAISDERGNMGPGPFGLITDDTRHPSRLQVRLDSEPLRHLGSGLISPAVARFRGYATLSNRLPDAPVECERLRQLSPAGMMETLTLRCWTPDTI
;
A
#
# COMPACT_ATOMS: atom_id res chain seq x y z
N MET A 1 -9.37 25.57 55.51
CA MET A 1 -8.67 24.43 54.88
C MET A 1 -8.94 24.50 53.40
N THR A 2 -7.93 24.91 52.65
CA THR A 2 -7.91 25.08 51.19
C THR A 2 -7.74 23.71 50.54
N ALA A 3 -8.68 23.29 49.71
CA ALA A 3 -8.48 22.15 48.82
C ALA A 3 -7.64 22.62 47.64
N GLY A 4 -6.45 22.04 47.50
CA GLY A 4 -5.53 22.31 46.39
C GLY A 4 -6.03 21.66 45.12
N GLU A 5 -6.11 22.47 44.07
CA GLU A 5 -6.36 22.05 42.69
C GLU A 5 -5.11 21.33 42.16
N VAL A 6 -5.28 20.09 41.70
CA VAL A 6 -4.23 19.34 41.01
C VAL A 6 -4.39 19.65 39.53
N PRO A 7 -3.39 20.26 38.85
CA PRO A 7 -3.50 20.48 37.42
C PRO A 7 -3.33 19.14 36.69
N ASP A 8 -4.32 18.79 35.87
CA ASP A 8 -4.22 17.67 34.93
C ASP A 8 -3.02 17.89 34.02
N SER A 9 -2.21 16.85 33.88
CA SER A 9 -1.01 16.84 33.07
C SER A 9 -1.38 16.95 31.59
N ASP A 10 -0.98 18.07 30.97
CA ASP A 10 -1.07 18.34 29.55
C ASP A 10 -0.08 17.42 28.79
N GLY A 11 -0.49 16.18 28.58
CA GLY A 11 0.16 15.26 27.66
C GLY A 11 -0.25 15.60 26.22
N PRO A 12 0.65 15.45 25.22
CA PRO A 12 0.32 15.82 23.85
C PRO A 12 -0.88 14.99 23.37
N ASP A 13 -1.94 15.70 23.02
CA ASP A 13 -3.13 15.15 22.40
C ASP A 13 -2.74 14.64 21.02
N PHE A 14 -2.43 13.34 20.93
CA PHE A 14 -2.31 12.67 19.66
C PHE A 14 -3.72 12.51 19.10
N ASP A 15 -4.25 13.61 18.55
CA ASP A 15 -5.37 13.60 17.62
C ASP A 15 -4.94 12.83 16.38
N GLY A 16 -4.93 11.50 16.53
CA GLY A 16 -4.60 10.49 15.55
C GLY A 16 -5.71 10.40 14.53
N VAL A 17 -5.96 11.49 13.80
CA VAL A 17 -6.66 11.43 12.53
C VAL A 17 -5.76 10.61 11.61
N ALA A 18 -5.99 9.30 11.60
CA ALA A 18 -5.49 8.43 10.55
C ALA A 18 -5.83 9.14 9.24
N PRO A 19 -4.85 9.35 8.32
CA PRO A 19 -5.10 10.05 7.08
C PRO A 19 -6.31 9.39 6.45
N GLN A 20 -7.39 10.17 6.31
CA GLN A 20 -8.66 9.67 5.81
C GLN A 20 -8.42 9.36 4.34
N GLY A 21 -8.01 8.11 4.08
CA GLY A 21 -7.75 7.62 2.75
C GLY A 21 -9.03 7.82 1.96
N VAL A 22 -8.93 8.56 0.87
CA VAL A 22 -9.99 8.54 -0.14
C VAL A 22 -10.06 7.09 -0.62
N LEU A 23 -11.08 6.35 -0.21
CA LEU A 23 -11.34 5.01 -0.70
C LEU A 23 -12.28 5.15 -1.90
N ALA A 24 -11.82 4.81 -3.10
CA ALA A 24 -12.65 4.81 -4.32
C ALA A 24 -13.67 3.64 -4.36
N GLY A 25 -13.92 2.98 -3.22
CA GLY A 25 -14.79 1.80 -3.07
C GLY A 25 -14.18 0.71 -2.19
N PRO A 26 -14.95 -0.31 -1.78
CA PRO A 26 -14.45 -1.45 -1.02
C PRO A 26 -13.28 -2.16 -1.75
N GLY A 27 -12.20 -2.45 -1.02
CA GLY A 27 -11.03 -3.14 -1.57
C GLY A 27 -10.22 -2.32 -2.59
N THR A 28 -10.42 -0.99 -2.64
CA THR A 28 -9.63 -0.09 -3.49
C THR A 28 -8.67 0.74 -2.65
N ILE A 29 -7.51 1.03 -3.21
CA ILE A 29 -6.53 1.96 -2.64
C ILE A 29 -6.34 3.10 -3.61
N THR A 30 -6.59 4.32 -3.15
CA THR A 30 -6.35 5.55 -3.92
C THR A 30 -5.24 6.35 -3.28
N VAL A 31 -4.22 6.65 -4.08
CA VAL A 31 -3.08 7.49 -3.71
C VAL A 31 -3.20 8.80 -4.46
N ILE A 32 -2.96 9.94 -3.82
CA ILE A 32 -3.22 11.28 -4.36
C ILE A 32 -2.05 12.20 -4.03
N ALA A 33 -1.57 12.93 -5.06
CA ALA A 33 -0.61 14.02 -4.95
C ALA A 33 -1.08 15.19 -5.82
N GLY A 34 -1.83 16.13 -5.22
CA GLY A 34 -2.44 17.24 -5.96
C GLY A 34 -3.51 16.74 -6.93
N LEU A 35 -3.34 17.03 -8.22
CA LEU A 35 -4.23 16.58 -9.31
C LEU A 35 -3.81 15.22 -9.90
N THR A 36 -2.70 14.66 -9.44
CA THR A 36 -2.24 13.32 -9.84
C THR A 36 -2.76 12.30 -8.84
N PHE A 37 -3.46 11.27 -9.32
CA PHE A 37 -3.96 10.20 -8.44
C PHE A 37 -3.90 8.83 -9.10
N ALA A 38 -3.72 7.80 -8.29
CA ALA A 38 -3.64 6.41 -8.72
C ALA A 38 -4.67 5.57 -7.97
N ILE A 39 -5.54 4.89 -8.70
CA ILE A 39 -6.56 4.00 -8.14
C ILE A 39 -6.19 2.56 -8.48
N SER A 40 -6.11 1.69 -7.49
CA SER A 40 -5.85 0.25 -7.67
C SER A 40 -6.75 -0.60 -6.78
N ASP A 41 -6.74 -1.91 -7.02
CA ASP A 41 -7.25 -2.89 -6.05
C ASP A 41 -6.37 -2.95 -4.78
N GLU A 42 -6.80 -3.72 -3.79
CA GLU A 42 -6.10 -3.97 -2.53
C GLU A 42 -4.75 -4.66 -2.69
N ARG A 43 -4.46 -5.25 -3.86
CA ARG A 43 -3.16 -5.86 -4.19
C ARG A 43 -2.25 -4.87 -4.91
N GLY A 44 -2.74 -3.68 -5.22
CA GLY A 44 -2.04 -2.64 -5.97
C GLY A 44 -2.16 -2.78 -7.49
N ASN A 45 -2.96 -3.71 -8.01
CA ASN A 45 -3.14 -3.89 -9.44
C ASN A 45 -4.10 -2.84 -10.01
N MET A 46 -3.82 -2.40 -11.22
CA MET A 46 -4.63 -1.40 -11.93
C MET A 46 -5.39 -2.06 -13.08
N GLY A 47 -6.33 -2.95 -12.73
CA GLY A 47 -7.11 -3.73 -13.68
C GLY A 47 -8.16 -2.93 -14.49
N PRO A 48 -9.14 -3.61 -15.09
CA PRO A 48 -10.30 -2.97 -15.73
C PRO A 48 -11.12 -2.14 -14.72
N GLY A 49 -11.99 -1.26 -15.22
CA GLY A 49 -12.84 -0.41 -14.37
C GLY A 49 -12.23 0.98 -14.15
N PRO A 50 -12.33 1.58 -12.96
CA PRO A 50 -11.80 2.93 -12.69
C PRO A 50 -10.29 2.96 -12.41
N PHE A 51 -9.61 1.80 -12.37
CA PHE A 51 -8.22 1.73 -11.94
C PHE A 51 -7.22 2.31 -12.94
N GLY A 52 -6.15 2.92 -12.46
CA GLY A 52 -5.15 3.56 -13.31
C GLY A 52 -4.48 4.72 -12.61
N LEU A 53 -3.45 5.25 -13.27
CA LEU A 53 -2.85 6.54 -12.93
C LEU A 53 -3.59 7.63 -13.72
N ILE A 54 -4.01 8.70 -13.05
CA ILE A 54 -4.55 9.90 -13.65
C ILE A 54 -3.55 11.02 -13.39
N THR A 55 -3.08 11.66 -14.45
CA THR A 55 -2.20 12.84 -14.42
C THR A 55 -2.55 13.73 -15.61
N ASP A 56 -2.50 15.05 -15.45
CA ASP A 56 -2.83 16.01 -16.51
C ASP A 56 -4.16 15.69 -17.22
N ASP A 57 -5.21 15.44 -16.43
CA ASP A 57 -6.56 15.04 -16.86
C ASP A 57 -6.62 13.81 -17.78
N THR A 58 -5.54 13.04 -17.82
CA THR A 58 -5.38 11.87 -18.67
C THR A 58 -5.26 10.62 -17.82
N ARG A 59 -6.09 9.61 -18.10
CA ARG A 59 -5.97 8.29 -17.47
C ARG A 59 -5.01 7.41 -18.26
N HIS A 60 -4.02 6.87 -17.57
CA HIS A 60 -3.06 5.88 -18.03
C HIS A 60 -3.42 4.49 -17.48
N PRO A 61 -4.09 3.64 -18.28
CA PRO A 61 -4.42 2.28 -17.88
C PRO A 61 -3.20 1.37 -18.09
N SER A 62 -2.32 1.28 -17.10
CA SER A 62 -1.36 0.19 -17.00
C SER A 62 -1.94 -0.87 -16.08
N ARG A 63 -1.87 -2.16 -16.43
CA ARG A 63 -2.39 -3.23 -15.55
C ARG A 63 -1.68 -3.27 -14.19
N LEU A 64 -0.41 -2.84 -14.15
CA LEU A 64 0.51 -2.91 -13.00
C LEU A 64 0.29 -4.16 -12.13
N GLN A 65 0.28 -5.31 -12.79
CA GLN A 65 0.17 -6.62 -12.15
C GLN A 65 1.56 -7.15 -11.86
N VAL A 66 1.79 -7.52 -10.61
CA VAL A 66 3.00 -8.23 -10.20
C VAL A 66 2.68 -9.71 -10.10
N ARG A 67 3.49 -10.51 -10.78
CA ARG A 67 3.38 -11.98 -10.83
C ARG A 67 4.75 -12.59 -10.60
N LEU A 68 4.80 -13.73 -9.92
CA LEU A 68 6.00 -14.54 -9.79
C LEU A 68 5.75 -15.85 -10.54
N ASP A 69 6.60 -16.19 -11.51
CA ASP A 69 6.42 -17.37 -12.37
C ASP A 69 5.02 -17.46 -13.01
N SER A 70 4.49 -16.31 -13.46
CA SER A 70 3.13 -16.13 -14.00
C SER A 70 1.98 -16.25 -13.01
N GLU A 71 2.24 -16.68 -11.78
CA GLU A 71 1.26 -16.78 -10.71
C GLU A 71 1.04 -15.42 -10.01
N PRO A 72 -0.21 -15.10 -9.65
CA PRO A 72 -0.50 -13.88 -8.91
C PRO A 72 0.04 -13.95 -7.49
N LEU A 73 0.48 -12.80 -6.96
CA LEU A 73 0.79 -12.70 -5.54
C LEU A 73 -0.49 -12.87 -4.71
N ARG A 74 -0.41 -13.69 -3.65
CA ARG A 74 -1.42 -13.74 -2.60
C ARG A 74 -1.32 -12.50 -1.72
N HIS A 75 -2.47 -11.96 -1.31
CA HIS A 75 -2.56 -10.74 -0.54
C HIS A 75 -2.15 -10.99 0.92
N LEU A 76 -1.22 -10.18 1.45
CA LEU A 76 -0.89 -10.15 2.89
C LEU A 76 -1.48 -8.92 3.58
N GLY A 77 -1.46 -7.78 2.90
CA GLY A 77 -2.03 -6.54 3.40
C GLY A 77 -1.65 -5.35 2.56
N SER A 78 -2.41 -4.28 2.65
CA SER A 78 -2.13 -3.02 1.99
C SER A 78 -2.65 -1.84 2.79
N GLY A 79 -2.14 -0.64 2.48
CA GLY A 79 -2.58 0.58 3.12
C GLY A 79 -1.83 1.80 2.65
N LEU A 80 -2.40 2.96 2.95
CA LEU A 80 -1.72 4.24 2.79
C LEU A 80 -0.72 4.43 3.94
N ILE A 81 0.51 4.79 3.59
CA ILE A 81 1.48 5.34 4.54
C ILE A 81 1.23 6.85 4.69
N SER A 82 0.88 7.51 3.59
CA SER A 82 0.44 8.91 3.54
C SER A 82 -0.50 9.07 2.33
N PRO A 83 -1.17 10.23 2.15
CA PRO A 83 -2.04 10.43 0.98
C PRO A 83 -1.35 10.15 -0.35
N ALA A 84 -0.05 10.47 -0.47
CA ALA A 84 0.74 10.28 -1.68
C ALA A 84 1.56 8.98 -1.71
N VAL A 85 1.46 8.12 -0.68
CA VAL A 85 2.26 6.90 -0.58
C VAL A 85 1.44 5.71 -0.11
N ALA A 86 1.44 4.62 -0.87
CA ALA A 86 0.83 3.35 -0.48
C ALA A 86 1.86 2.23 -0.41
N ARG A 87 1.62 1.29 0.49
CA ARG A 87 2.36 0.02 0.58
C ARG A 87 1.41 -1.15 0.34
N PHE A 88 1.87 -2.11 -0.45
CA PHE A 88 1.19 -3.37 -0.70
C PHE A 88 2.15 -4.51 -0.38
N ARG A 89 1.67 -5.53 0.34
CA ARG A 89 2.43 -6.74 0.65
C ARG A 89 1.69 -7.95 0.14
N GLY A 90 2.45 -8.85 -0.46
CA GLY A 90 1.98 -10.14 -0.91
C GLY A 90 3.08 -11.19 -0.86
N TYR A 91 2.71 -12.42 -1.13
CA TYR A 91 3.64 -13.53 -1.20
C TYR A 91 3.28 -14.47 -2.34
N ALA A 92 4.25 -15.24 -2.80
CA ALA A 92 4.03 -16.34 -3.73
C ALA A 92 4.63 -17.61 -3.14
N THR A 93 3.99 -18.75 -3.39
CA THR A 93 4.66 -20.06 -3.23
C THR A 93 5.31 -20.42 -4.53
N LEU A 94 6.55 -20.90 -4.46
CA LEU A 94 7.19 -21.52 -5.60
C LEU A 94 6.71 -22.98 -5.64
N SER A 95 6.15 -23.40 -6.77
CA SER A 95 5.52 -24.72 -6.97
C SER A 95 6.46 -25.91 -6.71
N ASN A 96 7.77 -25.66 -6.61
CA ASN A 96 8.82 -26.64 -6.32
C ASN A 96 9.45 -26.49 -4.92
N ARG A 97 8.92 -25.64 -4.04
CA ARG A 97 9.42 -25.46 -2.67
C ARG A 97 8.28 -25.60 -1.65
N LEU A 98 8.69 -26.05 -0.46
CA LEU A 98 7.95 -26.32 0.80
C LEU A 98 6.74 -25.39 1.08
N PRO A 99 5.82 -25.78 1.99
CA PRO A 99 4.57 -25.04 2.25
C PRO A 99 4.76 -23.61 2.80
N ASP A 100 5.97 -23.24 3.22
CA ASP A 100 6.30 -21.90 3.71
C ASP A 100 6.50 -20.92 2.55
N ALA A 101 6.02 -19.68 2.68
CA ALA A 101 6.13 -18.65 1.64
C ALA A 101 7.60 -18.34 1.30
N PRO A 102 8.19 -18.90 0.23
CA PRO A 102 9.60 -18.71 -0.06
C PRO A 102 9.91 -17.31 -0.59
N VAL A 103 8.89 -16.55 -1.04
CA VAL A 103 9.06 -15.21 -1.59
C VAL A 103 7.97 -14.28 -1.08
N GLU A 104 8.38 -13.24 -0.37
CA GLU A 104 7.57 -12.07 -0.10
C GLU A 104 7.86 -10.96 -1.11
N CYS A 105 6.83 -10.19 -1.42
CA CYS A 105 6.92 -9.00 -2.24
C CYS A 105 6.31 -7.82 -1.47
N GLU A 106 7.07 -6.74 -1.37
CA GLU A 106 6.58 -5.43 -0.97
C GLU A 106 6.59 -4.49 -2.19
N ARG A 107 5.49 -3.77 -2.39
CA ARG A 107 5.38 -2.69 -3.38
C ARG A 107 5.19 -1.40 -2.62
N LEU A 108 6.07 -0.42 -2.84
CA LEU A 108 5.93 0.95 -2.36
C LEU A 108 5.59 1.84 -3.55
N ARG A 109 4.36 2.37 -3.58
CA ARG A 109 3.90 3.31 -4.60
C ARG A 109 3.97 4.72 -4.06
N GLN A 110 4.65 5.59 -4.80
CA GLN A 110 4.80 7.01 -4.45
C GLN A 110 4.30 7.86 -5.62
N LEU A 111 3.42 8.80 -5.32
CA LEU A 111 2.93 9.77 -6.28
C LEU A 111 3.59 11.12 -6.04
N SER A 112 3.77 11.83 -7.15
CA SER A 112 4.15 13.23 -7.21
C SER A 112 3.31 13.91 -8.30
N PRO A 113 3.28 15.25 -8.35
CA PRO A 113 2.66 15.96 -9.48
C PRO A 113 3.25 15.57 -10.84
N ALA A 114 4.49 15.08 -10.89
CA ALA A 114 5.16 14.64 -12.11
C ALA A 114 4.83 13.19 -12.52
N GLY A 115 4.00 12.48 -11.73
CA GLY A 115 3.59 11.09 -12.01
C GLY A 115 3.82 10.15 -10.84
N MET A 116 4.02 8.87 -11.16
CA MET A 116 4.09 7.79 -10.17
C MET A 116 5.39 6.99 -10.31
N MET A 117 6.00 6.68 -9.17
CA MET A 117 7.07 5.71 -9.03
C MET A 117 6.58 4.52 -8.21
N GLU A 118 7.01 3.32 -8.57
CA GLU A 118 6.74 2.12 -7.77
C GLU A 118 8.02 1.31 -7.57
N THR A 119 8.37 1.07 -6.31
CA THR A 119 9.51 0.23 -5.94
C THR A 119 9.01 -1.13 -5.49
N LEU A 120 9.51 -2.18 -6.14
CA LEU A 120 9.22 -3.56 -5.78
C LEU A 120 10.44 -4.13 -5.05
N THR A 121 10.23 -4.61 -3.83
CA THR A 121 11.23 -5.34 -3.05
C THR A 121 10.79 -6.79 -2.93
N LEU A 122 11.63 -7.71 -3.40
CA LEU A 122 11.44 -9.15 -3.22
C LEU A 122 12.35 -9.65 -2.11
N ARG A 123 11.80 -10.45 -1.19
CA ARG A 123 12.56 -11.12 -0.14
C ARG A 123 12.38 -12.62 -0.31
N CYS A 124 13.48 -13.31 -0.58
CA CYS A 124 13.49 -14.75 -0.71
C CYS A 124 13.93 -15.36 0.61
N TRP A 125 13.07 -16.18 1.20
CA TRP A 125 13.37 -16.95 2.40
C TRP A 125 13.79 -18.36 1.98
N THR A 126 15.00 -18.74 2.33
CA THR A 126 15.44 -20.14 2.31
C THR A 126 15.40 -20.67 3.72
N PRO A 127 14.76 -21.83 3.99
CA PRO A 127 14.94 -22.48 5.28
C PRO A 127 16.43 -22.82 5.45
N ASP A 128 16.95 -22.66 6.67
CA ASP A 128 18.28 -23.14 7.00
C ASP A 128 18.37 -24.64 6.70
N THR A 129 19.43 -25.05 6.01
CA THR A 129 19.72 -26.47 5.81
C THR A 129 20.10 -27.06 7.17
N ILE A 130 19.17 -27.77 7.83
CA ILE A 130 19.44 -28.58 9.03
C ILE A 130 20.16 -29.87 8.63
#